data_AF-A0A8S4SK93-F1
#
_entry.id   AF-A0A8S4SK93-F1
#
_cell.length_a   1.000
_cell.length_b   1.000
_cell.length_c   1.000
_cell.angle_alpha   90.00
_cell.angle_beta   90.00
_cell.angle_gamma   90.00
#
_symmetry.space_group_name_H-M   'P 1'
#
loop_
_entity.id
_entity.type
_entity.pdbx_description
1 polymer ?
#
loop_
_entity_poly.entity_id
_entity_poly.type
_entity_poly.pdbx_seq_one_letter_code
_entity_poly.pdbx_strand_id
1 'polypeptide(L)'
;MNGPQVPVSGHKARVPQVGLMKEKYDHRLLLKHLPSELRQFLEHVQQLEYADTPDYAMLGSLLERCCKRRGIRDTDPYDWEKDVSARRDTLPTLHVTYYLHKLHLRHAYETY
;
A
#
# COMPACT_ATOMS: atom_id res chain seq x y z
N MET A 1 -2.14 -29.35 37.21
CA MET A 1 -1.87 -29.93 35.88
C MET A 1 -1.30 -28.82 35.02
N ASN A 2 0.02 -28.73 34.90
CA ASN A 2 0.64 -27.78 33.97
C ASN A 2 0.55 -28.39 32.57
N GLY A 3 -0.24 -27.76 31.70
CA GLY A 3 -0.32 -28.15 30.29
C GLY A 3 1.02 -27.97 29.57
N PRO A 4 1.23 -28.63 28.41
CA PRO A 4 2.48 -28.52 27.68
C PRO A 4 2.72 -27.07 27.25
N GLN A 5 3.82 -26.47 27.71
CA GLN A 5 4.27 -25.19 27.18
C GLN A 5 4.75 -25.40 25.75
N VAL A 6 3.98 -24.88 24.79
CA VAL A 6 4.37 -24.85 23.38
C VAL A 6 5.51 -23.82 23.24
N PRO A 7 6.66 -24.16 22.63
CA PRO A 7 7.76 -23.23 22.51
C PRO A 7 7.40 -22.12 21.52
N VAL A 8 7.14 -20.91 22.03
CA VAL A 8 6.87 -19.67 21.26
C VAL A 8 8.13 -19.10 20.56
N SER A 9 9.05 -19.96 20.11
CA SER A 9 10.40 -19.58 19.66
C SER A 9 10.45 -19.01 18.22
N GLY A 10 9.41 -19.16 17.42
CA GLY A 10 9.46 -18.87 15.97
C GLY A 10 9.40 -17.39 15.58
N HIS A 11 8.66 -16.55 16.31
CA HIS A 11 8.39 -15.16 15.88
C HIS A 11 9.49 -14.16 16.28
N LYS A 12 10.11 -14.34 17.45
CA LYS A 12 11.19 -13.45 17.92
C LYS A 12 12.50 -13.61 17.14
N ALA A 13 12.79 -14.81 16.63
CA ALA A 13 14.02 -15.08 15.88
C ALA A 13 14.01 -14.52 14.44
N ARG A 14 12.82 -14.29 13.85
CA ARG A 14 12.69 -13.78 12.47
C ARG A 14 12.98 -12.29 12.33
N VAL A 15 12.61 -11.47 13.31
CA VAL A 15 12.80 -10.01 13.22
C VAL A 15 14.30 -9.65 13.12
N PRO A 16 15.21 -10.22 13.95
CA PRO A 16 16.65 -10.03 13.79
C PRO A 16 17.18 -10.59 12.47
N GLN A 17 16.72 -11.77 12.05
CA GLN A 17 17.14 -12.40 10.79
C GLN A 17 16.77 -11.52 9.58
N VAL A 18 15.52 -11.02 9.52
CA VAL A 18 15.06 -10.13 8.45
C VAL A 18 15.82 -8.79 8.49
N GLY A 19 16.14 -8.28 9.68
CA GLY A 19 16.99 -7.10 9.84
C GLY A 19 18.38 -7.29 9.22
N LEU A 20 19.06 -8.38 9.56
CA LEU A 20 20.37 -8.74 9.02
C LEU A 20 20.34 -8.96 7.50
N MET A 21 19.26 -9.54 6.99
CA MET A 21 19.08 -9.71 5.55
C MET A 21 18.94 -8.37 4.84
N LYS A 22 18.16 -7.43 5.40
CA LYS A 22 18.00 -6.08 4.84
C LYS A 22 19.31 -5.28 4.88
N GLU A 23 20.10 -5.42 5.94
CA GLU A 23 21.39 -4.74 6.09
C GLU A 23 22.43 -5.24 5.07
N LYS A 24 22.53 -6.56 4.89
CA LYS A 24 23.52 -7.16 3.97
C LYS A 24 23.12 -7.15 2.50
N TYR A 25 21.88 -6.80 2.18
CA TYR A 25 21.39 -6.83 0.82
C TYR A 25 21.99 -5.66 0.01
N ASP A 26 22.40 -5.91 -1.22
CA ASP A 26 22.73 -4.81 -2.14
C ASP A 26 21.42 -4.13 -2.60
N HIS A 27 21.11 -2.97 -2.02
CA HIS A 27 19.85 -2.27 -2.29
C HIS A 27 19.74 -1.80 -3.75
N ARG A 28 20.85 -1.77 -4.51
CA ARG A 28 20.81 -1.46 -5.95
C ARG A 28 20.11 -2.56 -6.75
N LEU A 29 20.08 -3.79 -6.24
CA LEU A 29 19.35 -4.90 -6.87
C LEU A 29 17.83 -4.70 -6.79
N LEU A 30 17.32 -3.97 -5.78
CA LEU A 30 15.88 -3.62 -5.70
C LEU A 30 15.45 -2.73 -6.86
N LEU A 31 16.40 -1.96 -7.41
CA LEU A 31 16.11 -0.95 -8.43
C LEU A 31 16.15 -1.49 -9.86
N LYS A 32 16.50 -2.76 -10.07
CA LYS A 32 16.76 -3.33 -11.41
C LYS A 32 15.64 -3.14 -12.43
N HIS A 33 14.39 -3.17 -11.96
CA HIS A 33 13.19 -3.03 -12.81
C HIS A 33 12.37 -1.77 -12.50
N LEU A 34 12.95 -0.86 -11.72
CA LEU A 34 12.30 0.38 -11.29
C LEU A 34 12.80 1.57 -12.12
N PRO A 35 12.03 2.67 -12.19
CA PRO A 35 12.51 3.94 -12.73
C PRO A 35 13.85 4.37 -12.14
N SER A 36 14.72 4.94 -12.98
CA SER A 36 16.07 5.40 -12.59
C SER A 36 16.06 6.45 -11.46
N GLU A 37 14.99 7.23 -11.36
CA GLU A 37 14.78 8.27 -10.34
C GLU A 37 14.79 7.69 -8.93
N LEU A 38 14.32 6.45 -8.77
CA LEU A 38 14.32 5.75 -7.48
C LEU A 38 15.73 5.45 -6.97
N ARG A 39 16.76 5.53 -7.83
CA ARG A 39 18.16 5.49 -7.39
C ARG A 39 18.53 6.72 -6.57
N GLN A 40 18.21 7.91 -7.07
CA GLN A 40 18.47 9.16 -6.35
C GLN A 40 17.61 9.24 -5.07
N PHE A 41 16.36 8.74 -5.14
CA PHE A 41 15.49 8.64 -3.98
C PHE A 41 16.12 7.78 -2.88
N LEU A 42 16.58 6.58 -3.23
CA LEU A 42 17.18 5.63 -2.30
C LEU A 42 18.49 6.18 -1.71
N GLU A 43 19.34 6.79 -2.54
CA GLU A 43 20.60 7.38 -2.11
C GLU A 43 20.38 8.48 -1.05
N HIS A 44 19.39 9.35 -1.25
CA HIS A 44 19.03 10.37 -0.27
C HIS A 44 18.58 9.75 1.05
N VAL A 45 17.65 8.79 1.03
CA VAL A 45 17.14 8.16 2.25
C VAL A 45 18.22 7.43 3.03
N GLN A 46 19.17 6.79 2.35
CA GLN A 46 20.27 6.06 2.98
C GLN A 46 21.31 6.96 3.66
N GLN A 47 21.41 8.24 3.26
CA GLN A 47 22.39 9.19 3.80
C GLN A 47 21.90 9.92 5.05
N LEU A 48 20.60 9.85 5.35
CA LEU A 48 20.01 10.57 6.49
C LEU A 48 20.32 9.86 7.82
N GLU A 49 20.70 10.65 8.81
CA GLU A 49 20.72 10.25 10.21
C GLU A 49 19.37 10.56 10.89
N TYR A 50 19.21 10.07 12.13
CA TYR A 50 17.97 10.24 12.88
C TYR A 50 17.57 11.72 13.10
N ALA A 51 18.56 12.61 13.23
CA ALA A 51 18.32 14.03 13.46
C ALA A 51 18.07 14.83 12.15
N ASP A 52 18.36 14.23 10.99
CA ASP A 52 18.27 14.93 9.72
C ASP A 52 16.82 15.09 9.28
N THR A 53 16.52 16.25 8.70
CA THR A 53 15.23 16.48 8.06
C THR A 53 15.31 16.03 6.60
N PRO A 54 14.46 15.09 6.15
CA PRO A 54 14.46 14.68 4.74
C PRO A 54 14.03 15.82 3.81
N ASP A 55 14.67 15.95 2.65
CA ASP A 55 14.23 16.84 1.57
C ASP A 55 13.00 16.25 0.84
N TYR A 56 11.82 16.46 1.43
CA TYR A 56 10.54 15.98 0.87
C TYR A 56 10.20 16.61 -0.48
N ALA A 57 10.66 17.84 -0.74
CA ALA A 57 10.41 18.51 -2.02
C ALA A 57 11.15 17.82 -3.16
N MET A 58 12.44 17.51 -2.95
CA MET A 58 13.24 16.73 -3.90
C MET A 58 12.66 15.32 -4.11
N LEU A 59 12.28 14.62 -3.02
CA LEU A 59 11.70 13.28 -3.09
C LEU A 59 10.37 13.26 -3.87
N GLY A 60 9.48 14.23 -3.64
CA GLY A 60 8.24 14.39 -4.41
C GLY A 60 8.51 14.59 -5.90
N SER A 61 9.46 15.49 -6.24
CA SER A 61 9.83 15.78 -7.62
C SER A 61 10.39 14.55 -8.38
N LEU A 62 11.05 13.62 -7.68
CA LEU A 62 11.51 12.37 -8.28
C LEU A 62 10.34 11.48 -8.68
N LEU A 63 9.34 11.35 -7.82
CA LEU A 63 8.14 10.56 -8.08
C LEU A 63 7.30 11.18 -9.20
N GLU A 64 7.13 12.50 -9.21
CA GLU A 64 6.46 13.21 -10.30
C GLU A 64 7.15 12.97 -11.66
N ARG A 65 8.49 12.99 -11.68
CA ARG A 65 9.27 12.65 -12.88
C ARG A 65 9.09 11.20 -13.33
N CYS A 66 8.88 10.25 -12.41
CA CYS A 66 8.51 8.88 -12.76
C CYS A 66 7.16 8.83 -13.47
N CYS A 67 6.15 9.49 -12.90
CA CYS A 67 4.80 9.52 -13.43
C CYS A 67 4.76 10.16 -14.82
N LYS A 68 5.34 11.36 -14.95
CA LYS A 68 5.37 12.11 -16.22
C LYS A 68 5.99 11.32 -17.37
N ARG A 69 7.09 10.61 -17.12
CA ARG A 69 7.79 9.81 -18.15
C ARG A 69 7.02 8.58 -18.59
N ARG A 70 6.24 8.00 -17.66
CA ARG A 70 5.40 6.83 -17.93
C ARG A 70 3.99 7.22 -18.43
N GLY A 71 3.70 8.52 -18.53
CA GLY A 71 2.38 9.01 -18.91
C GLY A 71 1.30 8.74 -17.87
N ILE A 72 1.68 8.54 -16.61
CA ILE A 72 0.74 8.33 -15.50
C ILE A 72 0.13 9.67 -15.12
N ARG A 73 -1.19 9.71 -15.02
CA ARG A 73 -1.99 10.88 -14.67
C ARG A 73 -2.64 10.68 -13.31
N ASP A 74 -2.96 11.79 -12.65
CA ASP A 74 -3.67 11.76 -11.36
C ASP A 74 -5.10 11.22 -11.46
N THR A 75 -5.65 11.20 -12.68
CA THR A 75 -6.96 10.62 -12.98
C THR A 75 -6.93 9.12 -13.24
N ASP A 76 -5.73 8.51 -13.34
CA ASP A 76 -5.63 7.09 -13.63
C ASP A 76 -6.09 6.28 -12.40
N PRO A 77 -6.94 5.27 -12.59
CA PRO A 77 -7.48 4.49 -11.48
C PRO A 77 -6.36 3.68 -10.81
N TYR A 78 -6.39 3.66 -9.48
CA TYR A 78 -5.49 2.81 -8.71
C TYR A 78 -5.79 1.32 -8.95
N ASP A 79 -4.81 0.46 -8.66
CA ASP A 79 -4.95 -0.98 -8.88
C ASP A 79 -6.16 -1.59 -8.15
N TRP A 80 -6.50 -1.09 -6.96
CA TRP A 80 -7.68 -1.54 -6.19
C TRP A 80 -9.02 -1.05 -6.77
N GLU A 81 -9.01 -0.04 -7.64
CA GLU A 81 -10.22 0.50 -8.27
C GLU A 81 -10.57 -0.24 -9.56
N LYS A 82 -9.60 -0.93 -10.18
CA LYS A 82 -9.79 -1.64 -11.45
C LYS A 82 -10.88 -2.72 -11.35
N ASP A 83 -10.96 -3.42 -10.22
CA ASP A 83 -12.03 -4.39 -9.96
C ASP A 83 -13.39 -3.72 -9.73
N VAL A 84 -13.41 -2.50 -9.17
CA VAL A 84 -14.63 -1.72 -8.97
C VAL A 84 -15.16 -1.21 -10.30
N SER A 85 -14.28 -0.78 -11.21
CA SER A 85 -14.63 -0.38 -12.57
C SER A 85 -15.18 -1.56 -13.37
N ALA A 86 -14.53 -2.74 -13.30
CA ALA A 86 -15.05 -3.96 -13.92
C ALA A 86 -16.38 -4.44 -13.30
N ARG A 87 -16.60 -4.21 -11.99
CA ARG A 87 -17.88 -4.49 -11.31
C ARG A 87 -18.98 -3.47 -11.61
N ARG A 88 -18.62 -2.20 -11.85
CA ARG A 88 -19.57 -1.14 -12.24
C ARG A 88 -20.18 -1.44 -13.60
N ASP A 89 -19.39 -1.99 -14.53
CA ASP A 89 -19.86 -2.37 -15.85
C ASP A 89 -20.75 -3.63 -15.84
N THR A 90 -20.83 -4.35 -14.72
CA THR A 90 -21.57 -5.62 -14.62
C THR A 90 -22.80 -5.63 -13.70
N LEU A 91 -23.12 -4.58 -12.93
CA LEU A 91 -24.28 -4.66 -12.00
C LEU A 91 -25.15 -3.39 -11.86
N PRO A 92 -26.16 -3.21 -12.73
CA PRO A 92 -27.28 -2.30 -12.50
C PRO A 92 -28.20 -2.74 -11.34
N THR A 93 -28.14 -4.00 -10.90
CA THR A 93 -29.18 -4.58 -10.02
C THR A 93 -28.88 -4.53 -8.53
N LEU A 94 -27.61 -4.65 -8.09
CA LEU A 94 -27.27 -4.67 -6.65
C LEU A 94 -27.43 -3.30 -5.97
N HIS A 95 -27.23 -2.22 -6.71
CA HIS A 95 -27.40 -0.86 -6.16
C HIS A 95 -28.87 -0.63 -5.82
N VAL A 96 -29.78 -0.89 -6.77
CA VAL A 96 -31.22 -0.72 -6.56
C VAL A 96 -31.74 -1.58 -5.41
N THR A 97 -31.36 -2.86 -5.33
CA THR A 97 -31.84 -3.74 -4.25
C THR A 97 -31.28 -3.35 -2.88
N TYR A 98 -30.03 -2.89 -2.78
CA TYR A 98 -29.45 -2.37 -1.53
C TYR A 98 -30.17 -1.13 -1.01
N TYR A 99 -30.43 -0.15 -1.87
CA TYR A 99 -31.13 1.08 -1.47
C TYR A 99 -32.60 0.82 -1.16
N LEU A 100 -33.29 -0.03 -1.93
CA LEU A 100 -34.66 -0.42 -1.62
C LEU A 100 -34.76 -1.17 -0.29
N HIS A 101 -33.83 -2.09 0.01
CA HIS A 101 -33.81 -2.78 1.30
C HIS A 101 -33.55 -1.82 2.47
N LYS A 102 -32.61 -0.88 2.33
CA LYS A 102 -32.37 0.16 3.34
C LYS A 102 -33.56 1.11 3.54
N LEU A 103 -34.28 1.45 2.46
CA LEU A 103 -35.47 2.29 2.53
C LEU A 103 -36.62 1.55 3.23
N HIS A 104 -36.82 0.27 2.92
CA HIS A 104 -37.84 -0.57 3.54
C HIS A 104 -37.59 -0.73 5.06
N LEU A 105 -36.33 -0.94 5.46
CA LEU A 105 -35.95 -0.99 6.88
C LEU A 105 -36.13 0.35 7.59
N ARG A 106 -35.88 1.48 6.92
CA ARG A 106 -36.12 2.82 7.47
C ARG A 106 -37.61 3.03 7.74
N HIS A 107 -38.47 2.72 6.77
CA HIS A 107 -39.91 2.81 6.95
C HIS A 107 -40.43 1.86 8.04
N ALA A 108 -39.90 0.64 8.13
CA ALA A 108 -40.26 -0.30 9.18
C ALA A 108 -39.88 0.21 10.59
N TYR A 109 -38.78 0.96 10.73
CA TYR A 109 -38.37 1.59 11.98
C TYR A 109 -39.22 2.82 12.34
N GLU A 110 -39.65 3.61 11.34
CA GLU A 110 -40.50 4.79 11.54
C GLU A 110 -41.95 4.44 11.90
N THR A 111 -42.37 3.20 11.70
CA THR A 111 -43.70 2.68 12.06
C THR A 111 -43.78 2.02 13.45
N TYR A 112 -42.70 2.02 14.23
CA TYR A 112 -42.63 1.56 15.63
C TYR A 112 -42.41 2.74 16.58
#